data_AF-R7QIX4-F1
#
_entry.id   AF-R7QIX4-F1
#
_cell.length_a   1.000
_cell.length_b   1.000
_cell.length_c   1.000
_cell.angle_alpha   90.00
_cell.angle_beta   90.00
_cell.angle_gamma   90.00
#
_symmetry.space_group_name_H-M   'P 1'
#
loop_
_entity.id
_entity.type
_entity.pdbx_description
1 polymer ?
#
loop_
_entity_poly.entity_id
_entity_poly.type
_entity_poly.pdbx_seq_one_letter_code
_entity_poly.pdbx_strand_id
1 'polypeptide(L)'
;MSKEENVIFTGGVAQNSTLNGILDSKKEINHFSVSPYPGDEGIAVGCSAFGFYANVADGSKYNLSQALSESPLVASQGIQYKSQSIERALNHFEKWIKWRRADSAKETAQALAKSKVVAWFDGKSEFGPRALGSRSILADPRKDSVRDHVNRVVKKREAFRPFAPAVLAEHANEWFEDCLGDCSPFMSMTKTCRRPMDAMAVAHIDGTSRLQTVTRDRSASYYQMIAKFWELTGVPMVLNTSFNIAREPIVESPRDALRAFLDTKGIAMLVFPGCVVEKDIPAMSAADTVQSACSTFRSSQVQDSQGACLQTQVVYIPLDLEELDDEGSRFEDDGMPEITVHITDGLELELLEYIQRHGTLSVQEIFEEMVFVDEEGHRYDYVAETDTRQDMKIENDNSGDDEPTQDDILARLTNLFEKRLICKT
;
A
#
# COMPACT_ATOMS: atom_id res chain seq x y z
N MET A 1 -0.96 39.99 16.27
CA MET A 1 -1.56 38.94 15.42
C MET A 1 -2.12 39.59 14.17
N SER A 2 -2.08 38.90 13.03
CA SER A 2 -2.32 39.46 11.68
C SER A 2 -3.76 39.91 11.40
N LYS A 3 -4.73 39.66 12.30
CA LYS A 3 -6.19 39.86 12.09
C LYS A 3 -6.79 39.06 10.92
N GLU A 4 -6.03 38.14 10.33
CA GLU A 4 -6.50 37.28 9.25
C GLU A 4 -7.44 36.21 9.80
N GLU A 5 -8.55 35.98 9.09
CA GLU A 5 -9.59 34.99 9.44
C GLU A 5 -9.50 33.75 8.54
N ASN A 6 -8.58 33.76 7.57
CA ASN A 6 -8.29 32.64 6.66
C ASN A 6 -6.97 31.98 7.07
N VAL A 7 -7.03 30.70 7.40
CA VAL A 7 -5.88 29.94 7.90
C VAL A 7 -5.57 28.78 6.96
N ILE A 8 -4.37 28.80 6.42
CA ILE A 8 -3.78 27.65 5.71
C ILE A 8 -2.78 27.01 6.65
N PHE A 9 -2.95 25.74 6.97
CA PHE A 9 -2.06 25.01 7.87
C PHE A 9 -1.28 23.93 7.11
N THR A 10 0.05 23.95 7.30
CA THR A 10 1.01 23.07 6.63
C THR A 10 2.12 22.66 7.61
N GLY A 11 3.01 21.76 7.19
CA GLY A 11 3.98 21.04 8.00
C GLY A 11 3.41 19.71 8.51
N GLY A 12 4.29 18.79 8.92
CA GLY A 12 3.88 17.44 9.38
C GLY A 12 2.83 17.43 10.50
N VAL A 13 2.82 18.46 11.36
CA VAL A 13 1.81 18.62 12.43
C VAL A 13 0.40 18.78 11.87
N ALA A 14 0.24 19.37 10.67
CA ALA A 14 -1.04 19.53 10.00
C ALA A 14 -1.63 18.20 9.48
N GLN A 15 -0.93 17.07 9.61
CA GLN A 15 -1.53 15.74 9.43
C GLN A 15 -2.43 15.31 10.60
N ASN A 16 -2.40 16.06 11.73
CA ASN A 16 -3.23 15.80 12.90
C ASN A 16 -4.68 16.25 12.65
N SER A 17 -5.53 15.32 12.23
CA SER A 17 -6.93 15.59 11.92
C SER A 17 -7.78 16.02 13.11
N THR A 18 -7.40 15.66 14.32
CA THR A 18 -8.10 16.07 15.54
C THR A 18 -7.84 17.55 15.81
N LEU A 19 -6.56 17.97 15.75
CA LEU A 19 -6.19 19.38 15.84
C LEU A 19 -6.87 20.20 14.75
N ASN A 20 -6.86 19.71 13.52
CA ASN A 20 -7.50 20.39 12.39
C ASN A 20 -9.01 20.57 12.59
N GLY A 21 -9.71 19.57 13.13
CA GLY A 21 -11.14 19.70 13.47
C GLY A 21 -11.39 20.75 14.57
N ILE A 22 -10.52 20.81 15.58
CA ILE A 22 -10.62 21.83 16.64
C ILE A 22 -10.42 23.23 16.06
N LEU A 23 -9.42 23.43 15.20
CA LEU A 23 -9.15 24.72 14.55
C LEU A 23 -10.30 25.15 13.64
N ASP A 24 -10.80 24.25 12.81
CA ASP A 24 -11.93 24.49 11.90
C ASP A 24 -13.21 24.89 12.65
N SER A 25 -13.40 24.41 13.89
CA SER A 25 -14.56 24.78 14.73
C SER A 25 -14.47 26.16 15.41
N LYS A 26 -13.32 26.85 15.30
CA LYS A 26 -13.12 28.15 15.95
C LYS A 26 -13.88 29.25 15.20
N LYS A 27 -14.69 30.01 15.94
CA LYS A 27 -15.47 31.12 15.38
C LYS A 27 -14.61 32.27 14.87
N GLU A 28 -13.36 32.34 15.33
CA GLU A 28 -12.36 33.31 14.91
C GLU A 28 -11.69 32.95 13.57
N ILE A 29 -11.95 31.74 13.04
CA ILE A 29 -11.42 31.26 11.76
C ILE A 29 -12.60 31.05 10.81
N ASN A 30 -12.71 31.90 9.79
CA ASN A 30 -13.77 31.80 8.78
C ASN A 30 -13.49 30.68 7.78
N HIS A 31 -12.23 30.53 7.37
CA HIS A 31 -11.82 29.53 6.40
C HIS A 31 -10.55 28.84 6.87
N PHE A 32 -10.66 27.56 7.19
CA PHE A 32 -9.53 26.70 7.52
C PHE A 32 -9.26 25.73 6.37
N SER A 33 -8.00 25.61 5.95
CA SER A 33 -7.61 24.70 4.88
C SER A 33 -6.29 23.99 5.17
N VAL A 34 -6.22 22.73 4.75
CA VAL A 34 -5.04 21.88 4.86
C VAL A 34 -4.83 21.20 3.52
N SER A 35 -3.59 21.24 3.02
CA SER A 35 -3.19 20.53 1.80
C SER A 35 -3.39 19.01 1.96
N PRO A 36 -3.66 18.25 0.88
CA PRO A 36 -3.64 16.78 0.95
C PRO A 36 -2.25 16.19 1.25
N TYR A 37 -1.20 16.99 1.07
CA TYR A 37 0.20 16.68 1.34
C TYR A 37 0.83 17.77 2.21
N PRO A 38 0.41 17.92 3.48
CA PRO A 38 0.85 19.04 4.29
C PRO A 38 2.26 18.82 4.88
N GLY A 39 2.80 17.59 4.88
CA GLY A 39 4.12 17.30 5.41
C GLY A 39 5.25 17.61 4.42
N ASP A 40 6.42 17.04 4.69
CA ASP A 40 7.62 17.22 3.88
C ASP A 40 7.43 16.73 2.45
N GLU A 41 6.53 15.76 2.23
CA GLU A 41 6.12 15.31 0.91
C GLU A 41 5.57 16.45 0.03
N GLY A 42 4.98 17.49 0.63
CA GLY A 42 4.45 18.65 -0.06
C GLY A 42 5.48 19.71 -0.46
N ILE A 43 6.72 19.63 0.05
CA ILE A 43 7.74 20.68 -0.18
C ILE A 43 8.06 20.83 -1.66
N ALA A 44 8.19 19.73 -2.41
CA ALA A 44 8.45 19.77 -3.84
C ALA A 44 7.36 20.55 -4.60
N VAL A 45 6.10 20.35 -4.24
CA VAL A 45 4.96 21.10 -4.82
C VAL A 45 5.04 22.58 -4.42
N GLY A 46 5.33 22.87 -3.16
CA GLY A 46 5.52 24.24 -2.66
C GLY A 46 6.65 24.99 -3.38
N CYS A 47 7.81 24.34 -3.57
CA CYS A 47 8.94 24.90 -4.30
C CYS A 47 8.61 25.15 -5.78
N SER A 48 7.88 24.23 -6.42
CA SER A 48 7.41 24.40 -7.80
C SER A 48 6.45 25.59 -7.91
N ALA A 49 5.49 25.70 -7.00
CA ALA A 49 4.54 26.82 -6.94
C ALA A 49 5.25 28.16 -6.66
N PHE A 50 6.24 28.16 -5.77
CA PHE A 50 7.06 29.35 -5.48
C PHE A 50 7.87 29.79 -6.71
N GLY A 51 8.54 28.85 -7.39
CA GLY A 51 9.26 29.13 -8.62
C GLY A 51 8.33 29.68 -9.71
N PHE A 52 7.14 29.10 -9.88
CA PHE A 52 6.13 29.63 -10.79
C PHE A 52 5.71 31.06 -10.41
N TYR A 53 5.35 31.29 -9.15
CA TYR A 53 4.96 32.61 -8.65
C TYR A 53 6.04 33.66 -8.86
N ALA A 54 7.30 33.34 -8.56
CA ALA A 54 8.43 34.25 -8.74
C ALA A 54 8.61 34.65 -10.23
N ASN A 55 8.45 33.70 -11.15
CA ASN A 55 8.50 33.98 -12.59
C ASN A 55 7.29 34.81 -13.08
N VAL A 56 6.11 34.65 -12.47
CA VAL A 56 4.92 35.46 -12.78
C VAL A 56 5.05 36.89 -12.25
N ALA A 57 5.57 37.04 -11.04
CA ALA A 57 5.76 38.33 -10.41
C ALA A 57 6.79 39.22 -11.13
N ASP A 58 7.76 38.62 -11.84
CA ASP A 58 8.78 39.33 -12.64
C ASP A 58 8.32 39.76 -14.04
N GLY A 59 7.00 39.88 -14.25
CA GLY A 59 6.42 40.44 -15.49
C GLY A 59 6.24 39.45 -16.64
N SER A 60 6.25 38.14 -16.37
CA SER A 60 5.87 37.15 -17.39
C SER A 60 4.37 37.21 -17.72
N LYS A 61 3.99 36.81 -18.95
CA LYS A 61 2.64 36.92 -19.53
C LYS A 61 1.56 36.03 -18.88
N TYR A 62 1.84 35.38 -17.76
CA TYR A 62 0.93 34.42 -17.15
C TYR A 62 0.04 35.10 -16.12
N ASN A 63 -1.27 35.01 -16.33
CA ASN A 63 -2.23 35.52 -15.36
C ASN A 63 -2.32 34.53 -14.19
N LEU A 64 -1.74 34.90 -13.05
CA LEU A 64 -1.73 34.07 -11.82
C LEU A 64 -3.13 33.65 -11.39
N SER A 65 -4.11 34.56 -11.49
CA SER A 65 -5.50 34.26 -11.11
C SER A 65 -6.13 33.21 -12.02
N GLN A 66 -5.79 33.22 -13.31
CA GLN A 66 -6.26 32.22 -14.27
C GLN A 66 -5.61 30.86 -13.98
N ALA A 67 -4.29 30.81 -13.82
CA ALA A 67 -3.56 29.56 -13.53
C ALA A 67 -4.01 28.89 -12.22
N LEU A 68 -4.30 29.68 -11.18
CA LEU A 68 -4.81 29.18 -9.90
C LEU A 68 -6.29 28.74 -9.98
N SER A 69 -7.10 29.38 -10.83
CA SER A 69 -8.50 28.98 -11.04
C SER A 69 -8.64 27.70 -11.86
N GLU A 70 -7.67 27.40 -12.72
CA GLU A 70 -7.68 26.24 -13.63
C GLU A 70 -7.08 24.98 -12.98
N SER A 71 -6.32 25.10 -11.89
CA SER A 71 -5.65 23.99 -11.23
C SER A 71 -5.86 24.02 -9.70
N PRO A 72 -7.03 23.60 -9.20
CA PRO A 72 -7.24 23.46 -7.76
C PRO A 72 -6.26 22.43 -7.16
N LEU A 73 -6.01 22.50 -5.86
CA LEU A 73 -5.24 21.46 -5.16
C LEU A 73 -5.90 20.09 -5.38
N VAL A 74 -5.24 19.24 -6.17
CA VAL A 74 -5.68 17.86 -6.46
C VAL A 74 -4.75 16.89 -5.75
N ALA A 75 -5.34 15.91 -5.05
CA ALA A 75 -4.59 14.81 -4.47
C ALA A 75 -4.18 13.79 -5.55
N SER A 76 -5.08 13.47 -6.49
CA SER A 76 -4.89 12.49 -7.57
C SER A 76 -3.90 12.96 -8.66
N GLN A 77 -2.61 12.97 -8.35
CA GLN A 77 -1.53 13.42 -9.23
C GLN A 77 -0.70 12.29 -9.84
N GLY A 78 -0.86 11.06 -9.36
CA GLY A 78 -0.08 9.91 -9.84
C GLY A 78 -0.59 9.30 -11.15
N ILE A 79 -0.26 8.03 -11.39
CA ILE A 79 -0.46 7.40 -12.70
C ILE A 79 -1.89 6.88 -12.85
N GLN A 80 -2.51 7.22 -13.98
CA GLN A 80 -3.71 6.54 -14.45
C GLN A 80 -3.31 5.43 -15.43
N TYR A 81 -3.45 4.19 -14.97
CA TYR A 81 -3.11 3.03 -15.79
C TYR A 81 -4.16 2.79 -16.88
N LYS A 82 -3.68 2.54 -18.10
CA LYS A 82 -4.53 2.18 -19.25
C LYS A 82 -5.00 0.73 -19.13
N SER A 83 -6.10 0.40 -19.80
CA SER A 83 -6.65 -0.96 -19.85
C SER A 83 -5.61 -2.00 -20.28
N GLN A 84 -4.70 -1.67 -21.21
CA GLN A 84 -3.65 -2.62 -21.62
C GLN A 84 -2.67 -2.97 -20.50
N SER A 85 -2.30 -2.01 -19.65
CA SER A 85 -1.41 -2.27 -18.50
C SER A 85 -2.10 -3.15 -17.46
N ILE A 86 -3.41 -2.94 -17.25
CA ILE A 86 -4.22 -3.75 -16.36
C ILE A 86 -4.35 -5.17 -16.92
N GLU A 87 -4.66 -5.32 -18.21
CA GLU A 87 -4.77 -6.63 -18.87
C GLU A 87 -3.46 -7.41 -18.84
N ARG A 88 -2.31 -6.74 -19.05
CA ARG A 88 -1.00 -7.39 -18.89
C ARG A 88 -0.80 -7.93 -17.48
N ALA A 89 -1.16 -7.16 -16.46
CA ALA A 89 -1.07 -7.62 -15.08
C ALA A 89 -2.07 -8.76 -14.80
N LEU A 90 -3.31 -8.68 -15.30
CA LEU A 90 -4.28 -9.76 -15.15
C LEU A 90 -3.81 -11.08 -15.80
N ASN A 91 -3.26 -11.02 -17.01
CA ASN A 91 -2.70 -12.19 -17.70
C ASN A 91 -1.51 -12.77 -16.93
N HIS A 92 -0.67 -11.91 -16.39
CA HIS A 92 0.48 -12.31 -15.58
C HIS A 92 0.08 -13.11 -14.34
N PHE A 93 -1.05 -12.77 -13.70
CA PHE A 93 -1.56 -13.47 -12.52
C PHE A 93 -2.67 -14.49 -12.82
N GLU A 94 -2.92 -14.83 -14.10
CA GLU A 94 -4.10 -15.60 -14.53
C GLU A 94 -4.28 -16.96 -13.83
N LYS A 95 -3.18 -17.54 -13.33
CA LYS A 95 -3.18 -18.84 -12.62
C LYS A 95 -3.78 -18.77 -11.21
N TRP A 96 -3.83 -17.59 -10.59
CA TRP A 96 -4.25 -17.41 -9.20
C TRP A 96 -5.53 -16.58 -9.06
N ILE A 97 -6.06 -16.09 -10.17
CA ILE A 97 -7.23 -15.21 -10.20
C ILE A 97 -8.22 -15.64 -11.27
N LYS A 98 -9.49 -15.35 -11.02
CA LYS A 98 -10.51 -15.26 -12.05
C LYS A 98 -10.93 -13.82 -12.18
N TRP A 99 -11.09 -13.34 -13.42
CA TRP A 99 -11.58 -12.00 -13.65
C TRP A 99 -12.62 -11.95 -14.76
N ARG A 100 -13.49 -10.95 -14.70
CA ARG A 100 -14.50 -10.70 -15.73
C ARG A 100 -14.77 -9.22 -15.91
N ARG A 101 -15.21 -8.82 -17.10
CA ARG A 101 -15.76 -7.48 -17.33
C ARG A 101 -17.05 -7.31 -16.52
N ALA A 102 -17.22 -6.14 -15.91
CA ALA A 102 -18.40 -5.83 -15.13
C ALA A 102 -18.58 -4.31 -14.94
N ASP A 103 -19.78 -3.92 -14.50
CA ASP A 103 -20.00 -2.58 -13.94
C ASP A 103 -19.36 -2.52 -12.54
N SER A 104 -18.12 -2.04 -12.49
CA SER A 104 -17.31 -1.95 -11.27
C SER A 104 -18.04 -1.26 -10.12
N ALA A 105 -18.74 -0.15 -10.40
CA ALA A 105 -19.46 0.60 -9.37
C ALA A 105 -20.63 -0.22 -8.79
N LYS A 106 -21.42 -0.87 -9.67
CA LYS A 106 -22.56 -1.69 -9.25
C LYS A 106 -22.13 -2.93 -8.47
N GLU A 107 -21.16 -3.67 -8.97
CA GLU A 107 -20.66 -4.89 -8.31
C GLU A 107 -20.05 -4.56 -6.94
N THR A 108 -19.27 -3.48 -6.87
CA THR A 108 -18.70 -3.01 -5.60
C THR A 108 -19.78 -2.63 -4.60
N ALA A 109 -20.75 -1.81 -4.99
CA ALA A 109 -21.86 -1.42 -4.13
C ALA A 109 -22.64 -2.64 -3.60
N GLN A 110 -22.90 -3.64 -4.45
CA GLN A 110 -23.59 -4.87 -4.06
C GLN A 110 -22.75 -5.74 -3.11
N ALA A 111 -21.43 -5.82 -3.32
CA ALA A 111 -20.52 -6.54 -2.44
C ALA A 111 -20.44 -5.88 -1.05
N LEU A 112 -20.26 -4.56 -1.03
CA LEU A 112 -20.24 -3.75 0.19
C LEU A 112 -21.58 -3.87 0.94
N ALA A 113 -22.72 -3.80 0.26
CA ALA A 113 -24.04 -3.94 0.90
C ALA A 113 -24.24 -5.31 1.58
N LYS A 114 -23.52 -6.34 1.11
CA LYS A 114 -23.44 -7.68 1.70
C LYS A 114 -22.31 -7.81 2.74
N SER A 115 -21.78 -6.69 3.21
CA SER A 115 -20.69 -6.58 4.19
C SER A 115 -19.38 -7.29 3.77
N LYS A 116 -19.14 -7.44 2.46
CA LYS A 116 -17.84 -7.88 1.93
C LYS A 116 -16.85 -6.72 1.91
N VAL A 117 -15.56 -7.02 2.04
CA VAL A 117 -14.46 -6.04 1.86
C VAL A 117 -13.99 -6.08 0.41
N VAL A 118 -13.81 -4.90 -0.18
CA VAL A 118 -13.43 -4.74 -1.59
C VAL A 118 -12.13 -3.94 -1.70
N ALA A 119 -11.16 -4.42 -2.46
CA ALA A 119 -10.04 -3.61 -2.92
C ALA A 119 -10.44 -2.84 -4.17
N TRP A 120 -10.22 -1.54 -4.17
CA TRP A 120 -10.64 -0.62 -5.23
C TRP A 120 -9.41 0.09 -5.81
N PHE A 121 -9.22 -0.07 -7.11
CA PHE A 121 -8.16 0.54 -7.90
C PHE A 121 -8.77 1.27 -9.09
N ASP A 122 -8.81 2.60 -9.06
CA ASP A 122 -9.33 3.41 -10.17
C ASP A 122 -8.70 4.81 -10.22
N GLY A 123 -8.58 5.36 -11.42
CA GLY A 123 -8.04 6.70 -11.65
C GLY A 123 -6.56 6.86 -11.31
N LYS A 124 -6.13 8.13 -11.26
CA LYS A 124 -4.79 8.53 -10.82
C LYS A 124 -4.65 8.29 -9.32
N SER A 125 -3.53 7.73 -8.89
CA SER A 125 -3.23 7.58 -7.47
C SER A 125 -3.11 8.92 -6.75
N GLU A 126 -3.47 8.89 -5.47
CA GLU A 126 -3.39 10.01 -4.55
C GLU A 126 -1.93 10.29 -4.16
N PHE A 127 -1.56 11.57 -4.12
CA PHE A 127 -0.34 12.05 -3.49
C PHE A 127 -0.61 12.44 -2.04
N GLY A 128 0.24 11.93 -1.13
CA GLY A 128 0.08 12.09 0.31
C GLY A 128 -0.27 10.77 1.01
N PRO A 129 -0.45 10.80 2.35
CA PRO A 129 -0.51 9.59 3.17
C PRO A 129 -1.89 8.91 3.18
N ARG A 130 -2.89 9.44 2.46
CA ARG A 130 -4.29 9.02 2.54
C ARG A 130 -4.77 8.49 1.20
N ALA A 131 -5.41 7.32 1.22
CA ALA A 131 -6.25 6.90 0.12
C ALA A 131 -7.60 7.65 0.16
N LEU A 132 -7.98 8.22 -0.96
CA LEU A 132 -9.13 9.08 -1.18
C LEU A 132 -10.01 8.56 -2.34
N GLY A 133 -10.07 7.23 -2.52
CA GLY A 133 -10.94 6.58 -3.49
C GLY A 133 -10.28 6.14 -4.80
N SER A 134 -8.95 6.21 -4.91
CA SER A 134 -8.21 5.70 -6.08
C SER A 134 -7.42 4.44 -5.78
N ARG A 135 -6.86 4.31 -4.57
CA ARG A 135 -6.15 3.10 -4.09
C ARG A 135 -6.64 2.71 -2.71
N SER A 136 -7.86 2.18 -2.64
CA SER A 136 -8.64 2.09 -1.40
C SER A 136 -9.10 0.67 -1.09
N ILE A 137 -9.13 0.31 0.19
CA ILE A 137 -9.90 -0.82 0.69
C ILE A 137 -11.21 -0.25 1.23
N LEU A 138 -12.31 -0.77 0.70
CA LEU A 138 -13.66 -0.31 0.97
C LEU A 138 -14.43 -1.35 1.78
N ALA A 139 -15.25 -0.89 2.71
CA ALA A 139 -16.12 -1.75 3.49
C ALA A 139 -17.44 -1.07 3.87
N ASP A 140 -18.39 -1.87 4.34
CA ASP A 140 -19.69 -1.42 4.85
C ASP A 140 -19.53 -0.64 6.17
N PRO A 141 -19.95 0.64 6.24
CA PRO A 141 -19.76 1.46 7.44
C PRO A 141 -20.75 1.15 8.56
N ARG A 142 -21.83 0.40 8.29
CA ARG A 142 -23.00 0.31 9.17
C ARG A 142 -22.80 -0.56 10.41
N LYS A 143 -21.80 -1.47 10.41
CA LYS A 143 -21.66 -2.52 11.44
C LYS A 143 -20.25 -2.55 12.02
N ASP A 144 -20.15 -2.55 13.35
CA ASP A 144 -18.89 -2.69 14.08
C ASP A 144 -18.12 -3.97 13.76
N SER A 145 -18.83 -5.08 13.50
CA SER A 145 -18.20 -6.34 13.09
C SER A 145 -17.36 -6.20 11.82
N VAL A 146 -17.69 -5.24 10.94
CA VAL A 146 -16.94 -4.96 9.72
C VAL A 146 -15.64 -4.21 10.05
N ARG A 147 -15.68 -3.20 10.93
CA ARG A 147 -14.47 -2.55 11.46
C ARG A 147 -13.52 -3.59 12.06
N ASP A 148 -14.04 -4.47 12.90
CA ASP A 148 -13.25 -5.47 13.60
C ASP A 148 -12.64 -6.49 12.62
N HIS A 149 -13.40 -6.88 11.58
CA HIS A 149 -12.89 -7.73 10.52
C HIS A 149 -11.78 -7.05 9.72
N VAL A 150 -11.96 -5.78 9.31
CA VAL A 150 -10.94 -5.04 8.56
C VAL A 150 -9.68 -4.83 9.40
N ASN A 151 -9.80 -4.42 10.66
CA ASN A 151 -8.64 -4.25 11.54
C ASN A 151 -7.87 -5.56 11.75
N ARG A 152 -8.56 -6.66 12.07
CA ARG A 152 -7.93 -7.94 12.43
C ARG A 152 -7.43 -8.74 11.23
N VAL A 153 -8.26 -8.91 10.21
CA VAL A 153 -8.02 -9.86 9.11
C VAL A 153 -7.29 -9.19 7.96
N VAL A 154 -7.71 -7.97 7.60
CA VAL A 154 -7.21 -7.26 6.42
C VAL A 154 -5.97 -6.43 6.77
N LYS A 155 -6.04 -5.64 7.84
CA LYS A 155 -4.97 -4.71 8.23
C LYS A 155 -4.00 -5.24 9.28
N LYS A 156 -4.34 -6.35 9.94
CA LYS A 156 -3.53 -6.99 11.00
C LYS A 156 -3.03 -5.96 12.03
N ARG A 157 -3.93 -5.06 12.46
CA ARG A 157 -3.63 -3.95 13.38
C ARG A 157 -4.63 -3.90 14.54
N GLU A 158 -4.37 -3.03 15.50
CA GLU A 158 -5.13 -2.95 16.75
C GLU A 158 -6.61 -2.61 16.51
N ALA A 159 -7.51 -3.27 17.24
CA ALA A 159 -8.96 -3.18 17.03
C ALA A 159 -9.53 -1.76 17.23
N PHE A 160 -8.90 -0.94 18.07
CA PHE A 160 -9.35 0.40 18.40
C PHE A 160 -9.04 1.44 17.33
N ARG A 161 -8.18 1.15 16.34
CA ARG A 161 -7.85 2.14 15.32
C ARG A 161 -9.07 2.44 14.47
N PRO A 162 -9.52 3.70 14.43
CA PRO A 162 -10.71 4.06 13.67
C PRO A 162 -10.44 4.01 12.16
N PHE A 163 -11.54 3.98 11.40
CA PHE A 163 -11.54 4.17 9.95
C PHE A 163 -12.29 5.44 9.58
N ALA A 164 -12.09 5.88 8.34
CA ALA A 164 -12.66 7.10 7.80
C ALA A 164 -13.86 6.77 6.89
N PRO A 165 -14.94 7.55 6.95
CA PRO A 165 -15.99 7.49 5.95
C PRO A 165 -15.60 8.29 4.71
N ALA A 166 -15.94 7.78 3.53
CA ALA A 166 -16.07 8.57 2.31
C ALA A 166 -17.55 8.79 2.03
N VAL A 167 -18.02 10.03 2.17
CA VAL A 167 -19.43 10.43 2.12
C VAL A 167 -19.71 11.31 0.90
N LEU A 168 -20.87 11.14 0.28
CA LEU A 168 -21.33 12.05 -0.78
C LEU A 168 -21.47 13.47 -0.21
N ALA A 169 -20.81 14.44 -0.85
CA ALA A 169 -20.68 15.80 -0.34
C ALA A 169 -22.05 16.47 -0.07
N GLU A 170 -23.03 16.22 -0.93
CA GLU A 170 -24.39 16.73 -0.80
C GLU A 170 -25.15 16.19 0.43
N HIS A 171 -24.74 15.04 0.98
CA HIS A 171 -25.33 14.44 2.18
C HIS A 171 -24.48 14.62 3.43
N ALA A 172 -23.27 15.18 3.32
CA ALA A 172 -22.33 15.22 4.43
C ALA A 172 -22.90 15.95 5.67
N ASN A 173 -23.62 17.05 5.47
CA ASN A 173 -24.20 17.84 6.57
C ASN A 173 -25.32 17.12 7.34
N GLU A 174 -25.97 16.13 6.73
CA GLU A 174 -27.00 15.31 7.40
C GLU A 174 -26.37 14.33 8.40
N TRP A 175 -25.08 14.01 8.22
CA TRP A 175 -24.37 13.00 8.99
C TRP A 175 -23.30 13.59 9.91
N PHE A 176 -22.76 14.76 9.58
CA PHE A 176 -21.70 15.42 10.32
C PHE A 176 -22.05 16.89 10.60
N GLU A 177 -21.63 17.40 11.75
CA GLU A 177 -21.83 18.81 12.12
C GLU A 177 -20.99 19.74 11.24
N ASP A 178 -21.60 20.87 10.85
CA ASP A 178 -20.97 21.96 10.08
C ASP A 178 -20.12 21.46 8.89
N CYS A 179 -20.70 20.55 8.10
CA CYS A 179 -20.08 20.01 6.89
C CYS A 179 -20.96 20.19 5.67
N LEU A 180 -21.03 21.42 5.18
CA LEU A 180 -21.75 21.77 3.95
C LEU A 180 -20.87 21.54 2.72
N GLY A 181 -21.38 20.79 1.74
CA GLY A 181 -20.72 20.56 0.46
C GLY A 181 -19.39 19.82 0.61
N ASP A 182 -18.37 20.28 -0.12
CA ASP A 182 -17.04 19.64 -0.17
C ASP A 182 -16.13 20.11 0.98
N CYS A 183 -16.62 19.95 2.22
CA CYS A 183 -15.99 20.50 3.42
C CYS A 183 -14.66 19.81 3.80
N SER A 184 -14.45 18.55 3.40
CA SER A 184 -13.30 17.75 3.81
C SER A 184 -12.85 16.75 2.74
N PRO A 185 -12.35 17.21 1.58
CA PRO A 185 -12.03 16.33 0.45
C PRO A 185 -10.85 15.38 0.70
N PHE A 186 -10.04 15.63 1.74
CA PHE A 186 -8.72 15.01 1.93
C PHE A 186 -8.58 14.17 3.21
N MET A 187 -9.67 13.92 3.95
CA MET A 187 -9.61 13.29 5.28
C MET A 187 -8.68 14.01 6.27
N SER A 188 -8.58 15.33 6.14
CA SER A 188 -7.65 16.15 6.92
C SER A 188 -8.22 16.63 8.25
N MET A 189 -9.52 16.47 8.50
CA MET A 189 -10.15 16.98 9.73
C MET A 189 -11.20 16.01 10.26
N THR A 190 -11.44 16.10 11.56
CA THR A 190 -12.51 15.37 12.26
C THR A 190 -13.73 16.27 12.40
N LYS A 191 -14.92 15.67 12.30
CA LYS A 191 -16.21 16.33 12.56
C LYS A 191 -17.04 15.48 13.52
N THR A 192 -17.90 16.11 14.31
CA THR A 192 -18.87 15.42 15.17
C THR A 192 -19.89 14.69 14.29
N CYS A 193 -20.17 13.42 14.60
CA CYS A 193 -21.20 12.64 13.94
C CYS A 193 -22.58 13.00 14.51
N ARG A 194 -23.54 13.30 13.65
CA ARG A 194 -24.96 13.45 14.03
C ARG A 194 -25.64 12.10 14.26
N ARG A 195 -25.18 11.06 13.56
CA ARG A 195 -25.80 9.72 13.51
C ARG A 195 -24.78 8.58 13.69
N PRO A 196 -23.99 8.55 14.77
CA PRO A 196 -22.90 7.58 14.93
C PRO A 196 -23.36 6.11 14.92
N MET A 197 -24.56 5.83 15.43
CA MET A 197 -25.11 4.47 15.49
C MET A 197 -25.50 3.89 14.12
N ASP A 198 -25.71 4.75 13.11
CA ASP A 198 -26.07 4.31 11.77
C ASP A 198 -24.83 4.01 10.90
N ALA A 199 -23.64 4.40 11.37
CA ALA A 199 -22.34 4.25 10.70
C ALA A 199 -21.22 3.88 11.70
N MET A 200 -21.47 2.87 12.53
CA MET A 200 -20.62 2.56 13.68
C MET A 200 -19.16 2.21 13.31
N ALA A 201 -18.93 1.60 12.14
CA ALA A 201 -17.58 1.18 11.73
C ALA A 201 -16.62 2.36 11.44
N VAL A 202 -17.17 3.56 11.26
CA VAL A 202 -16.44 4.78 10.90
C VAL A 202 -16.61 5.90 11.92
N ALA A 203 -17.44 5.70 12.96
CA ALA A 203 -17.54 6.61 14.09
C ALA A 203 -16.54 6.25 15.19
N HIS A 204 -15.88 7.26 15.76
CA HIS A 204 -15.02 7.10 16.92
C HIS A 204 -15.86 6.98 18.19
N ILE A 205 -15.26 6.47 19.27
CA ILE A 205 -15.92 6.31 20.56
C ILE A 205 -16.35 7.65 21.19
N ASP A 206 -15.67 8.74 20.84
CA ASP A 206 -15.99 10.11 21.25
C ASP A 206 -17.08 10.77 20.38
N GLY A 207 -17.66 10.03 19.43
CA GLY A 207 -18.70 10.51 18.52
C GLY A 207 -18.17 11.33 17.35
N THR A 208 -16.85 11.46 17.17
CA THR A 208 -16.26 12.12 16.01
C THR A 208 -15.96 11.16 14.86
N SER A 209 -15.69 11.68 13.66
CA SER A 209 -15.14 10.90 12.57
C SER A 209 -14.28 11.76 11.65
N ARG A 210 -13.28 11.15 11.02
CA ARG A 210 -12.40 11.79 10.03
C ARG A 210 -12.89 11.47 8.63
N LEU A 211 -13.77 12.30 8.09
CA LEU A 211 -14.45 12.06 6.82
C LEU A 211 -13.68 12.52 5.58
N GLN A 212 -13.99 11.91 4.45
CA GLN A 212 -13.75 12.41 3.10
C GLN A 212 -15.09 12.82 2.47
N THR A 213 -15.22 14.06 2.02
CA THR A 213 -16.32 14.47 1.12
C THR A 213 -15.98 14.07 -0.32
N VAL A 214 -16.96 13.49 -1.02
CA VAL A 214 -16.81 12.99 -2.39
C VAL A 214 -17.79 13.72 -3.30
N THR A 215 -17.24 14.37 -4.33
CA THR A 215 -18.01 15.02 -5.39
C THR A 215 -17.84 14.27 -6.70
N ARG A 216 -18.82 14.42 -7.59
CA ARG A 216 -18.78 13.82 -8.92
C ARG A 216 -17.62 14.34 -9.76
N ASP A 217 -17.28 15.62 -9.62
CA ASP A 217 -16.24 16.28 -10.42
C ASP A 217 -14.83 15.81 -10.06
N ARG A 218 -14.59 15.40 -8.80
CA ARG A 218 -13.29 14.84 -8.38
C ARG A 218 -13.12 13.40 -8.84
N SER A 219 -14.14 12.56 -8.68
CA SER A 219 -14.08 11.16 -9.09
C SER A 219 -15.47 10.62 -9.40
N ALA A 220 -15.83 10.61 -10.68
CA ALA A 220 -17.16 10.20 -11.12
C ALA A 220 -17.47 8.73 -10.81
N SER A 221 -16.49 7.82 -10.97
CA SER A 221 -16.66 6.39 -10.73
C SER A 221 -16.78 6.07 -9.24
N TYR A 222 -15.96 6.70 -8.40
CA TYR A 222 -16.02 6.53 -6.95
C TYR A 222 -17.33 7.11 -6.39
N TYR A 223 -17.72 8.32 -6.83
CA TYR A 223 -19.01 8.91 -6.52
C TYR A 223 -20.16 7.97 -6.92
N GLN A 224 -20.14 7.43 -8.14
CA GLN A 224 -21.20 6.54 -8.62
C GLN A 224 -21.28 5.24 -7.81
N MET A 225 -20.13 4.69 -7.38
CA MET A 225 -20.09 3.52 -6.51
C MET A 225 -20.74 3.80 -5.15
N ILE A 226 -20.42 4.94 -4.51
CA ILE A 226 -21.03 5.33 -3.23
C ILE A 226 -22.52 5.62 -3.42
N ALA A 227 -22.93 6.29 -4.49
CA ALA A 227 -24.33 6.55 -4.79
C ALA A 227 -25.14 5.24 -4.97
N LYS A 228 -24.59 4.24 -5.67
CA LYS A 228 -25.23 2.93 -5.79
C LYS A 228 -25.29 2.21 -4.43
N PHE A 229 -24.26 2.34 -3.59
CA PHE A 229 -24.30 1.79 -2.25
C PHE A 229 -25.38 2.47 -1.40
N TRP A 230 -25.53 3.78 -1.54
CA TRP A 230 -26.57 4.57 -0.89
C TRP A 230 -27.97 4.11 -1.29
N GLU A 231 -28.23 3.95 -2.59
CA GLU A 231 -29.50 3.43 -3.11
C GLU A 231 -29.87 2.07 -2.50
N LEU A 232 -28.87 1.21 -2.25
CA LEU A 232 -29.08 -0.13 -1.68
C LEU A 232 -29.25 -0.15 -0.17
N THR A 233 -28.73 0.84 0.55
CA THR A 233 -28.54 0.75 2.01
C THR A 233 -29.15 1.89 2.81
N GLY A 234 -29.48 3.00 2.16
CA GLY A 234 -29.89 4.25 2.81
C GLY A 234 -28.74 5.03 3.46
N VAL A 235 -27.49 4.56 3.35
CA VAL A 235 -26.30 5.22 3.93
C VAL A 235 -25.41 5.81 2.81
N PRO A 236 -25.22 7.14 2.75
CA PRO A 236 -24.56 7.83 1.64
C PRO A 236 -23.03 7.84 1.76
N MET A 237 -22.45 6.82 2.38
CA MET A 237 -21.01 6.72 2.62
C MET A 237 -20.54 5.28 2.65
N VAL A 238 -19.23 5.10 2.48
CA VAL A 238 -18.54 3.82 2.66
C VAL A 238 -17.36 4.01 3.62
N LEU A 239 -16.94 2.93 4.30
CA LEU A 239 -15.65 2.93 4.99
C LEU A 239 -14.54 2.93 3.95
N ASN A 240 -13.57 3.83 4.08
CA ASN A 240 -12.39 3.92 3.23
C ASN A 240 -11.11 3.86 4.08
N THR A 241 -10.17 3.01 3.65
CA THR A 241 -8.80 2.94 4.17
C THR A 241 -7.81 2.70 3.04
N SER A 242 -6.52 3.01 3.28
CA SER A 242 -5.43 2.75 2.32
C SER A 242 -5.44 1.32 1.79
N PHE A 243 -5.22 1.14 0.49
CA PHE A 243 -4.94 -0.17 -0.08
C PHE A 243 -3.44 -0.44 -0.03
N ASN A 244 -3.03 -1.19 0.99
CA ASN A 244 -1.66 -1.61 1.24
C ASN A 244 -1.64 -2.84 2.15
N ILE A 245 -0.56 -3.61 2.03
CA ILE A 245 -0.17 -4.61 3.03
C ILE A 245 0.40 -3.88 4.25
N ALA A 246 0.38 -4.53 5.42
CA ALA A 246 0.97 -3.97 6.63
C ALA A 246 2.46 -3.65 6.39
N ARG A 247 2.87 -2.42 6.78
CA ARG A 247 4.24 -1.89 6.62
C ARG A 247 4.68 -1.56 5.20
N GLU A 248 3.78 -1.64 4.22
CA GLU A 248 4.06 -1.21 2.84
C GLU A 248 3.35 0.11 2.51
N PRO A 249 3.87 0.87 1.51
CA PRO A 249 3.16 2.00 0.92
C PRO A 249 1.80 1.63 0.30
N ILE A 250 1.01 2.65 -0.03
CA ILE A 250 -0.20 2.47 -0.85
C ILE A 250 0.20 1.88 -2.20
N VAL A 251 -0.54 0.89 -2.69
CA VAL A 251 -0.27 0.25 -3.99
C VAL A 251 -0.36 1.29 -5.13
N GLU A 252 0.60 1.27 -6.05
CA GLU A 252 0.63 2.19 -7.18
C GLU A 252 0.14 1.52 -8.46
N SER A 253 0.79 0.40 -8.83
CA SER A 253 0.56 -0.29 -10.10
C SER A 253 -0.48 -1.42 -10.03
N PRO A 254 -1.03 -1.86 -11.18
CA PRO A 254 -1.91 -3.03 -11.22
C PRO A 254 -1.26 -4.31 -10.69
N ARG A 255 0.06 -4.46 -10.86
CA ARG A 255 0.83 -5.59 -10.31
C ARG A 255 0.88 -5.51 -8.79
N ASP A 256 1.15 -4.33 -8.23
CA ASP A 256 1.15 -4.11 -6.77
C ASP A 256 -0.23 -4.41 -6.18
N ALA A 257 -1.29 -3.97 -6.85
CA ALA A 257 -2.67 -4.20 -6.44
C ALA A 257 -3.04 -5.69 -6.45
N LEU A 258 -2.63 -6.44 -7.47
CA LEU A 258 -2.87 -7.89 -7.56
C LEU A 258 -2.07 -8.65 -6.50
N ARG A 259 -0.79 -8.32 -6.31
CA ARG A 259 0.05 -8.88 -5.24
C ARG A 259 -0.58 -8.62 -3.86
N ALA A 260 -0.90 -7.37 -3.57
CA ALA A 260 -1.53 -6.99 -2.31
C ALA A 260 -2.89 -7.67 -2.11
N PHE A 261 -3.70 -7.79 -3.17
CA PHE A 261 -4.97 -8.50 -3.10
C PHE A 261 -4.77 -9.98 -2.78
N LEU A 262 -3.87 -10.67 -3.47
CA LEU A 262 -3.58 -12.09 -3.27
C LEU A 262 -3.04 -12.37 -1.86
N ASP A 263 -2.10 -11.55 -1.39
CA ASP A 263 -1.50 -11.67 -0.05
C ASP A 263 -2.50 -11.35 1.08
N THR A 264 -3.40 -10.39 0.87
CA THR A 264 -4.30 -9.94 1.93
C THR A 264 -5.50 -10.88 2.09
N LYS A 265 -5.61 -11.55 3.24
CA LYS A 265 -6.80 -12.34 3.61
C LYS A 265 -7.99 -11.40 3.91
N GLY A 266 -9.21 -11.87 3.65
CA GLY A 266 -10.45 -11.14 3.98
C GLY A 266 -10.93 -10.11 2.93
N ILE A 267 -10.14 -9.81 1.90
CA ILE A 267 -10.62 -9.05 0.74
C ILE A 267 -11.34 -10.01 -0.21
N ALA A 268 -12.63 -9.76 -0.46
CA ALA A 268 -13.47 -10.65 -1.25
C ALA A 268 -13.29 -10.47 -2.76
N MET A 269 -12.95 -9.26 -3.20
CA MET A 269 -12.71 -8.95 -4.61
C MET A 269 -11.78 -7.75 -4.76
N LEU A 270 -11.03 -7.72 -5.85
CA LEU A 270 -10.30 -6.57 -6.35
C LEU A 270 -11.04 -6.00 -7.56
N VAL A 271 -11.12 -4.68 -7.65
CA VAL A 271 -11.82 -3.97 -8.70
C VAL A 271 -10.85 -3.06 -9.42
N PHE A 272 -10.81 -3.21 -10.74
CA PHE A 272 -10.18 -2.29 -11.67
C PHE A 272 -11.27 -1.60 -12.50
N PRO A 273 -10.94 -0.58 -13.32
CA PRO A 273 -11.91 0.07 -14.19
C PRO A 273 -12.51 -0.92 -15.20
N GLY A 274 -13.81 -1.20 -15.06
CA GLY A 274 -14.57 -2.08 -15.94
C GLY A 274 -14.33 -3.58 -15.76
N CYS A 275 -13.63 -4.01 -14.70
CA CYS A 275 -13.54 -5.44 -14.37
C CYS A 275 -13.43 -5.70 -12.87
N VAL A 276 -13.80 -6.94 -12.52
CA VAL A 276 -13.72 -7.47 -11.16
C VAL A 276 -12.84 -8.71 -11.17
N VAL A 277 -12.09 -8.88 -10.08
CA VAL A 277 -11.11 -9.95 -9.89
C VAL A 277 -11.43 -10.66 -8.58
N GLU A 278 -11.49 -11.98 -8.64
CA GLU A 278 -11.68 -12.88 -7.51
C GLU A 278 -10.45 -13.78 -7.39
N LYS A 279 -10.12 -14.19 -6.17
CA LYS A 279 -9.06 -15.17 -5.95
C LYS A 279 -9.53 -16.52 -6.47
N ASP A 280 -8.70 -17.14 -7.29
CA ASP A 280 -8.88 -18.51 -7.76
C ASP A 280 -7.58 -19.25 -7.54
N ILE A 281 -7.17 -19.30 -6.27
CA ILE A 281 -5.95 -20.00 -5.88
C ILE A 281 -6.26 -21.49 -6.07
N PRO A 282 -5.55 -22.19 -6.97
CA PRO A 282 -5.76 -23.61 -7.17
C PRO A 282 -5.68 -24.32 -5.83
N ALA A 283 -6.55 -25.32 -5.61
CA ALA A 283 -6.43 -26.22 -4.47
C ALA A 283 -5.17 -27.04 -4.65
N MET A 284 -4.04 -26.45 -4.29
CA MET A 284 -2.76 -27.10 -4.30
C MET A 284 -2.75 -28.08 -3.14
N SER A 285 -2.62 -29.38 -3.45
CA SER A 285 -2.03 -30.25 -2.46
C SER A 285 -0.61 -29.73 -2.23
N ALA A 286 -0.18 -29.62 -0.97
CA ALA A 286 1.20 -29.25 -0.66
C ALA A 286 2.21 -30.19 -1.36
N ALA A 287 1.80 -31.39 -1.77
CA ALA A 287 2.60 -32.36 -2.50
C ALA A 287 2.76 -31.99 -4.00
N ASP A 288 1.70 -31.57 -4.69
CA ASP A 288 1.75 -31.35 -6.15
C ASP A 288 2.50 -30.06 -6.55
N THR A 289 2.49 -29.06 -5.66
CA THR A 289 3.20 -27.77 -5.83
C THR A 289 4.71 -27.96 -5.79
N VAL A 290 5.14 -28.71 -4.79
CA VAL A 290 6.54 -29.03 -4.49
C VAL A 290 7.13 -29.90 -5.60
N GLN A 291 6.36 -30.86 -6.11
CA GLN A 291 6.85 -31.85 -7.05
C GLN A 291 6.89 -31.35 -8.50
N SER A 292 6.08 -30.35 -8.86
CA SER A 292 6.02 -29.78 -10.20
C SER A 292 6.94 -28.57 -10.43
N ALA A 293 7.37 -27.86 -9.39
CA ALA A 293 8.11 -26.60 -9.54
C ALA A 293 9.64 -26.75 -9.47
N CYS A 294 10.17 -27.69 -8.69
CA CYS A 294 11.61 -28.02 -8.62
C CYS A 294 11.77 -29.34 -7.85
N SER A 295 12.71 -30.21 -8.25
CA SER A 295 13.08 -31.41 -7.47
C SER A 295 13.67 -31.11 -6.08
N THR A 296 13.79 -29.83 -5.73
CA THR A 296 14.48 -29.28 -4.56
C THR A 296 13.55 -28.78 -3.45
N PHE A 297 12.23 -28.83 -3.62
CA PHE A 297 11.33 -28.58 -2.50
C PHE A 297 11.20 -29.85 -1.62
N ARG A 298 11.40 -29.73 -0.30
CA ARG A 298 11.04 -30.77 0.66
C ARG A 298 10.19 -30.15 1.76
N SER A 299 8.97 -30.66 1.94
CA SER A 299 8.17 -30.30 3.12
C SER A 299 8.82 -30.90 4.37
N SER A 300 9.19 -30.07 5.34
CA SER A 300 9.64 -30.55 6.65
C SER A 300 8.74 -30.00 7.76
N GLN A 301 8.47 -30.85 8.75
CA GLN A 301 7.82 -30.44 9.98
C GLN A 301 8.89 -29.87 10.91
N VAL A 302 8.78 -28.58 11.24
CA VAL A 302 9.69 -27.93 12.18
C VAL A 302 8.98 -27.80 13.51
N GLN A 303 9.58 -28.35 14.57
CA GLN A 303 9.10 -28.14 15.93
C GLN A 303 9.76 -26.89 16.51
N ASP A 304 8.96 -26.02 17.12
CA ASP A 304 9.52 -24.93 17.92
C ASP A 304 10.17 -25.47 19.22
N SER A 305 10.81 -24.58 19.97
CA SER A 305 11.48 -24.90 21.24
C SER A 305 10.52 -25.40 22.35
N GLN A 306 9.20 -25.34 22.11
CA GLN A 306 8.14 -25.81 22.99
C GLN A 306 7.46 -27.09 22.45
N GLY A 307 7.93 -27.63 21.33
CA GLY A 307 7.43 -28.87 20.70
C GLY A 307 6.21 -28.68 19.81
N ALA A 308 5.80 -27.44 19.49
CA ALA A 308 4.70 -27.20 18.57
C ALA A 308 5.16 -27.42 17.13
N CYS A 309 4.46 -28.31 16.42
CA CYS A 309 4.78 -28.68 15.05
C CYS A 309 4.20 -27.64 14.09
N LEU A 310 5.05 -26.82 13.50
CA LEU A 310 4.68 -25.86 12.47
C LEU A 310 4.85 -26.51 11.09
N GLN A 311 3.80 -26.46 10.27
CA GLN A 311 3.97 -26.73 8.84
C GLN A 311 4.63 -25.51 8.22
N THR A 312 5.92 -25.64 7.89
CA THR A 312 6.66 -24.65 7.10
C THR A 312 7.02 -25.28 5.76
N GLN A 313 6.93 -24.51 4.68
CA GLN A 313 7.49 -24.93 3.39
C GLN A 313 8.97 -24.56 3.38
N VAL A 314 9.84 -25.54 3.09
CA VAL A 314 11.29 -25.35 2.98
C VAL A 314 11.70 -25.48 1.54
N VAL A 315 12.42 -24.47 1.05
CA VAL A 315 13.05 -24.49 -0.27
C VAL A 315 14.53 -24.73 -0.08
N TYR A 316 15.04 -25.76 -0.74
CA TYR A 316 16.47 -25.97 -0.92
C TYR A 316 16.83 -25.34 -2.24
N ILE A 317 17.73 -24.35 -2.23
CA ILE A 317 18.27 -23.77 -3.46
C ILE A 317 19.65 -24.41 -3.65
N PRO A 318 19.86 -25.21 -4.72
CA PRO A 318 21.20 -25.69 -5.04
C PRO A 318 21.99 -24.49 -5.54
N LEU A 319 23.12 -24.20 -4.89
CA LEU A 319 24.02 -23.15 -5.32
C LEU A 319 24.78 -23.61 -6.57
N ASP A 320 24.46 -23.06 -7.74
CA ASP A 320 25.30 -23.22 -8.93
C ASP A 320 26.44 -22.20 -8.82
N LEU A 321 27.50 -22.59 -8.11
CA LEU A 321 28.75 -21.85 -8.08
C LEU A 321 29.55 -22.20 -9.34
N GLU A 322 29.13 -21.73 -10.51
CA GLU A 322 30.04 -21.67 -11.67
C GLU A 322 31.05 -20.54 -11.45
N GLU A 323 32.02 -20.76 -10.56
CA GLU A 323 33.31 -20.08 -10.69
C GLU A 323 34.13 -20.84 -11.74
N LEU A 324 34.23 -20.27 -12.93
CA LEU A 324 35.29 -20.64 -13.87
C LEU A 324 36.61 -20.12 -13.28
N ASP A 325 37.53 -21.02 -12.98
CA ASP A 325 38.93 -20.66 -12.84
C ASP A 325 39.47 -20.19 -14.21
N ASP A 326 40.49 -19.31 -14.22
CA ASP A 326 41.11 -18.74 -15.44
C ASP A 326 41.70 -19.81 -16.40
N GLU A 327 41.64 -21.10 -16.06
CA GLU A 327 42.10 -22.23 -16.89
C GLU A 327 40.99 -23.21 -17.33
N GLY A 328 39.72 -22.97 -16.97
CA GLY A 328 38.56 -23.68 -17.54
C GLY A 328 38.39 -25.12 -17.07
N SER A 329 38.67 -25.43 -15.80
CA SER A 329 38.41 -26.74 -15.21
C SER A 329 37.15 -26.74 -14.35
N ARG A 330 36.25 -27.71 -14.57
CA ARG A 330 35.03 -27.89 -13.75
C ARG A 330 35.41 -28.52 -12.41
N PHE A 331 34.91 -27.99 -11.30
CA PHE A 331 34.90 -28.70 -10.02
C PHE A 331 34.16 -30.04 -10.18
N GLU A 332 34.77 -31.13 -9.72
CA GLU A 332 34.09 -32.41 -9.55
C GLU A 332 33.05 -32.28 -8.42
N ASP A 333 31.94 -32.99 -8.60
CA ASP A 333 30.65 -33.00 -7.89
C ASP A 333 30.73 -33.32 -6.37
N ASP A 334 31.49 -32.54 -5.61
CA ASP A 334 31.49 -32.58 -4.14
C ASP A 334 30.41 -31.64 -3.61
N GLY A 335 29.15 -32.06 -3.79
CA GLY A 335 27.97 -31.62 -3.04
C GLY A 335 27.76 -30.11 -2.94
N MET A 336 27.00 -29.55 -3.87
CA MET A 336 26.56 -28.14 -3.84
C MET A 336 26.02 -27.74 -2.45
N PRO A 337 26.49 -26.63 -1.87
CA PRO A 337 25.97 -26.17 -0.58
C PRO A 337 24.47 -25.84 -0.69
N GLU A 338 23.67 -26.39 0.22
CA GLU A 338 22.22 -26.17 0.27
C GLU A 338 21.88 -25.01 1.22
N ILE A 339 21.20 -23.97 0.72
CA ILE A 339 20.62 -22.91 1.57
C ILE A 339 19.15 -23.24 1.87
N THR A 340 18.79 -23.20 3.15
CA THR A 340 17.40 -23.37 3.63
C THR A 340 16.72 -22.00 3.75
N VAL A 341 15.68 -21.77 2.95
CA VAL A 341 14.88 -20.54 3.01
C VAL A 341 13.49 -20.82 3.59
N HIS A 342 13.11 -20.07 4.63
CA HIS A 342 11.78 -20.12 5.24
C HIS A 342 10.85 -19.11 4.56
N ILE A 343 9.82 -19.61 3.86
CA ILE A 343 8.88 -18.75 3.14
C ILE A 343 7.64 -18.47 4.02
N THR A 344 7.27 -17.19 4.11
CA THR A 344 6.00 -16.73 4.71
C THR A 344 4.95 -16.45 3.65
N ASP A 345 3.66 -16.50 4.02
CA ASP A 345 2.52 -16.05 3.19
C ASP A 345 2.88 -14.75 2.43
N GLY A 346 2.80 -14.78 1.09
CA GLY A 346 3.08 -13.64 0.20
C GLY A 346 4.37 -13.76 -0.63
N LEU A 347 5.46 -14.24 -0.03
CA LEU A 347 6.76 -14.45 -0.72
C LEU A 347 6.72 -15.68 -1.64
N GLU A 348 5.83 -16.64 -1.35
CA GLU A 348 5.62 -17.86 -2.15
C GLU A 348 5.32 -17.53 -3.62
N LEU A 349 4.50 -16.51 -3.90
CA LEU A 349 4.06 -16.21 -5.26
C LEU A 349 5.18 -15.59 -6.11
N GLU A 350 5.97 -14.69 -5.54
CA GLU A 350 7.09 -14.04 -6.25
C GLU A 350 8.22 -15.02 -6.53
N LEU A 351 8.57 -15.86 -5.54
CA LEU A 351 9.57 -16.93 -5.72
C LEU A 351 9.10 -17.98 -6.72
N LEU A 352 7.84 -18.43 -6.65
CA LEU A 352 7.29 -19.39 -7.62
C LEU A 352 7.27 -18.84 -9.05
N GLU A 353 6.95 -17.56 -9.20
CA GLU A 353 6.91 -16.93 -10.52
C GLU A 353 8.31 -16.78 -11.13
N TYR A 354 9.28 -16.41 -10.31
CA TYR A 354 10.67 -16.27 -10.72
C TYR A 354 11.29 -17.64 -11.09
N ILE A 355 11.15 -18.64 -10.21
CA ILE A 355 11.64 -20.02 -10.45
C ILE A 355 11.03 -20.60 -11.72
N GLN A 356 9.74 -20.36 -11.98
CA GLN A 356 9.08 -20.83 -13.20
C GLN A 356 9.63 -20.19 -14.49
N ARG A 357 10.20 -18.98 -14.41
CA ARG A 357 10.80 -18.29 -15.55
C ARG A 357 12.27 -18.65 -15.77
N HIS A 358 13.03 -18.84 -14.69
CA HIS A 358 14.49 -18.92 -14.74
C HIS A 358 15.05 -20.31 -14.43
N GLY A 359 14.23 -21.25 -13.94
CA GLY A 359 14.63 -22.63 -13.68
C GLY A 359 15.44 -22.83 -12.39
N THR A 360 16.23 -21.83 -11.99
CA THR A 360 16.98 -21.73 -10.74
C THR A 360 17.00 -20.26 -10.26
N LEU A 361 17.42 -20.04 -9.00
CA LEU A 361 17.69 -18.71 -8.42
C LEU A 361 19.18 -18.65 -8.11
N SER A 362 19.94 -17.71 -8.70
CA SER A 362 21.28 -17.44 -8.18
C SER A 362 21.19 -16.56 -6.93
N VAL A 363 22.15 -16.72 -6.01
CA VAL A 363 22.22 -15.90 -4.79
C VAL A 363 22.37 -14.43 -5.12
N GLN A 364 23.09 -14.11 -6.20
CA GLN A 364 23.31 -12.74 -6.64
C GLN A 364 22.01 -12.06 -7.10
N GLU A 365 21.13 -12.78 -7.80
CA GLU A 365 19.83 -12.28 -8.25
C GLU A 365 18.82 -12.13 -7.10
N ILE A 366 18.94 -12.94 -6.03
CA ILE A 366 18.17 -12.74 -4.79
C ILE A 366 18.54 -11.40 -4.14
N PHE A 367 19.82 -11.02 -4.16
CA PHE A 367 20.30 -9.79 -3.55
C PHE A 367 19.96 -8.52 -4.36
N GLU A 368 19.88 -8.60 -5.69
CA GLU A 368 19.51 -7.46 -6.55
C GLU A 368 18.06 -6.97 -6.37
N GLU A 369 17.14 -7.86 -5.98
CA GLU A 369 15.73 -7.51 -5.71
C GLU A 369 15.48 -7.09 -4.24
N MET A 370 16.48 -7.16 -3.37
CA MET A 370 16.36 -6.81 -1.95
C MET A 370 16.84 -5.38 -1.69
N VAL A 371 15.93 -4.52 -1.20
CA VAL A 371 16.31 -3.18 -0.73
C VAL A 371 16.85 -3.26 0.68
N PHE A 372 18.10 -2.85 0.86
CA PHE A 372 18.82 -2.92 2.15
C PHE A 372 18.47 -1.70 2.99
N VAL A 373 18.20 -1.91 4.27
CA VAL A 373 17.98 -0.83 5.24
C VAL A 373 18.77 -1.12 6.51
N ASP A 374 19.60 -0.17 6.96
CA ASP A 374 20.34 -0.30 8.22
C ASP A 374 19.43 -0.14 9.45
N GLU A 375 20.02 -0.24 10.65
CA GLU A 375 19.29 -0.09 11.91
C GLU A 375 18.80 1.35 12.16
N GLU A 376 19.28 2.32 11.39
CA GLU A 376 18.92 3.73 11.48
C GLU A 376 17.88 4.16 10.41
N GLY A 377 17.57 3.28 9.45
CA GLY A 377 16.55 3.49 8.42
C GLY A 377 17.08 3.98 7.07
N HIS A 378 18.39 3.97 6.83
CA HIS A 378 18.97 4.38 5.56
C HIS A 378 18.81 3.27 4.52
N ARG A 379 18.21 3.61 3.37
CA ARG A 379 18.08 2.71 2.22
C ARG A 379 19.37 2.70 1.40
N TYR A 380 19.86 1.51 1.08
CA TYR A 380 20.96 1.30 0.13
C TYR A 380 20.43 0.55 -1.09
N ASP A 381 20.68 1.11 -2.27
CA ASP A 381 20.48 0.40 -3.54
C ASP A 381 21.73 -0.42 -3.84
N TYR A 382 21.57 -1.67 -4.25
CA TYR A 382 22.67 -2.47 -4.79
C TYR A 382 23.06 -1.90 -6.16
N VAL A 383 24.25 -1.31 -6.25
CA VAL A 383 24.83 -0.90 -7.53
C VAL A 383 25.89 -1.93 -7.89
N ALA A 384 25.57 -2.83 -8.83
CA ALA A 384 26.59 -3.62 -9.51
C ALA A 384 27.39 -2.67 -10.40
N GLU A 385 28.55 -2.18 -9.93
CA GLU A 385 29.44 -1.41 -10.78
C GLU A 385 30.10 -2.34 -11.82
N THR A 386 29.56 -2.32 -13.03
CA THR A 386 30.27 -2.75 -14.22
C THR A 386 31.38 -1.75 -14.55
N ASP A 387 32.62 -2.18 -14.32
CA ASP A 387 33.84 -1.80 -15.04
C ASP A 387 34.42 -0.38 -14.77
N THR A 388 35.34 -0.27 -13.81
CA THR A 388 36.70 0.28 -14.01
C THR A 388 37.55 0.20 -12.73
N ARG A 389 38.76 -0.35 -12.84
CA ARG A 389 39.80 -0.31 -11.81
C ARG A 389 40.12 1.14 -11.41
N GLN A 390 39.71 1.59 -10.22
CA GLN A 390 40.48 2.48 -9.34
C GLN A 390 39.79 2.70 -7.98
N ASP A 391 40.32 1.99 -6.97
CA ASP A 391 40.48 2.36 -5.56
C ASP A 391 39.48 3.34 -4.91
N MET A 392 38.50 2.81 -4.17
CA MET A 392 38.09 3.44 -2.91
C MET A 392 39.01 2.94 -1.80
N LYS A 393 40.06 3.72 -1.53
CA LYS A 393 40.80 3.66 -0.27
C LYS A 393 39.88 4.04 0.87
N ILE A 394 39.50 3.07 1.68
CA ILE A 394 39.15 3.28 3.08
C ILE A 394 40.44 2.95 3.87
N GLU A 395 40.97 3.95 4.58
CA GLU A 395 42.06 3.74 5.53
C GLU A 395 41.56 2.83 6.66
N ASN A 396 41.96 1.56 6.60
CA ASN A 396 41.85 0.62 7.71
C ASN A 396 42.92 0.95 8.76
N ASP A 397 42.50 1.36 9.95
CA ASP A 397 43.29 1.11 11.15
C ASP A 397 43.06 -0.36 11.54
N ASN A 398 43.92 -1.21 10.94
CA ASN A 398 44.28 -2.59 11.27
C ASN A 398 43.36 -3.41 12.21
N SER A 399 42.61 -4.35 11.64
CA SER A 399 42.82 -5.79 11.88
C SER A 399 41.88 -6.66 11.02
N GLY A 400 42.44 -7.35 10.01
CA GLY A 400 41.94 -8.59 9.41
C GLY A 400 40.54 -8.56 8.76
N ASP A 401 40.48 -8.27 7.46
CA ASP A 401 39.32 -8.55 6.62
C ASP A 401 39.26 -10.04 6.29
N ASP A 402 38.31 -10.76 6.89
CA ASP A 402 37.75 -12.01 6.35
C ASP A 402 36.50 -11.64 5.55
N GLU A 403 36.37 -12.16 4.32
CA GLU A 403 35.12 -12.15 3.58
C GLU A 403 34.00 -12.74 4.46
N PRO A 404 32.75 -12.24 4.34
CA PRO A 404 31.65 -12.71 5.18
C PRO A 404 31.49 -14.21 5.01
N THR A 405 31.70 -14.94 6.10
CA THR A 405 31.59 -16.39 6.12
C THR A 405 30.13 -16.80 5.92
N GLN A 406 29.90 -18.06 5.54
CA GLN A 406 28.55 -18.61 5.40
C GLN A 406 27.69 -18.38 6.66
N ASP A 407 28.32 -18.40 7.85
CA ASP A 407 27.67 -18.12 9.13
C ASP A 407 27.29 -16.63 9.29
N ASP A 408 28.08 -15.70 8.74
CA ASP A 408 27.76 -14.27 8.71
C ASP A 408 26.57 -13.96 7.79
N ILE A 409 26.48 -14.67 6.66
CA ILE A 409 25.36 -14.57 5.71
C ILE A 409 24.09 -15.17 6.34
N LEU A 410 24.21 -16.33 7.00
CA LEU A 410 23.10 -16.96 7.71
C LEU A 410 22.60 -16.10 8.87
N ALA A 411 23.51 -15.51 9.65
CA ALA A 411 23.17 -14.62 10.74
C ALA A 411 22.45 -13.36 10.23
N ARG A 412 22.86 -12.81 9.08
CA ARG A 412 22.22 -11.62 8.47
C ARG A 412 20.85 -11.91 7.88
N LEU A 413 20.67 -13.05 7.19
CA LEU A 413 19.36 -13.50 6.72
C LEU A 413 18.44 -13.76 7.92
N THR A 414 18.91 -14.48 8.94
CA THR A 414 18.16 -14.74 10.18
C THR A 414 17.71 -13.44 10.86
N ASN A 415 18.58 -12.43 10.93
CA ASN A 415 18.25 -11.12 11.51
C ASN A 415 17.21 -10.35 10.66
N LEU A 416 17.25 -10.49 9.34
CA LEU A 416 16.27 -9.93 8.39
C LEU A 416 14.89 -10.58 8.53
N PHE A 417 14.85 -11.89 8.76
CA PHE A 417 13.62 -12.66 8.98
C PHE A 417 13.07 -12.48 10.41
N GLU A 418 13.93 -12.38 11.44
CA GLU A 418 13.54 -12.08 12.82
C GLU A 418 12.95 -10.66 12.97
N LYS A 419 13.48 -9.65 12.26
CA LYS A 419 12.93 -8.28 12.29
C LYS A 419 11.52 -8.16 11.64
N ARG A 420 11.11 -9.11 10.80
CA ARG A 420 9.72 -9.19 10.26
C ARG A 420 8.78 -10.02 11.14
N LEU A 421 9.29 -10.77 12.10
CA LEU A 421 8.54 -11.54 13.09
C LEU A 421 8.57 -10.88 14.47
N ILE A 422 7.81 -9.80 14.67
CA ILE A 422 7.32 -9.50 16.02
C ILE A 422 5.97 -10.20 16.18
N CYS A 423 6.03 -11.49 16.49
CA CYS A 423 5.02 -12.14 17.31
C CYS A 423 5.68 -12.41 18.66
N LYS A 424 5.52 -11.48 19.62
CA LYS A 424 5.74 -11.82 21.03
C LYS A 424 4.56 -12.70 21.48
N THR A 425 4.91 -13.90 21.94
CA THR A 425 4.27 -14.72 22.99
C THR A 425 2.81 -14.47 23.34
#